data_AF-A0AAV7BWZ5-F1
#
_entry.id   AF-A0AAV7BWZ5-F1
#
_cell.length_a   1.000
_cell.length_b   1.000
_cell.length_c   1.000
_cell.angle_alpha   90.00
_cell.angle_beta   90.00
_cell.angle_gamma   90.00
#
_symmetry.space_group_name_H-M   'P 1'
#
loop_
_entity.id
_entity.type
_entity.pdbx_description
1 polymer ?
#
loop_
_entity_poly.entity_id
_entity_poly.type
_entity_poly.pdbx_seq_one_letter_code
_entity_poly.pdbx_strand_id
1 'polypeptide(L)'
;MARRGATSVTRDDFSFVSPVVKYLLFFFNMLFWVISMVMVAVGVYARLLKHAEAAMACLAVDPALLLISVGVLMFLITFCGCIGSLRENICLLQAFSICLTLVFLLQLSAGIVGFVFSDKARGKVSEVISNAIVHYRDDLDLQNLIDFGQREFNCCGGISYNDWSQNIYFNCSSENQSRERCSVPYSCCLHNEDEAVVNTMCGYRVQTLDYLEAAGWNSPFSGSD
;
A
#
# COMPACT_ATOMS: atom_id res chain seq x y z
N MET A 1 45.90 -30.97 -56.18
CA MET A 1 44.44 -30.82 -56.39
C MET A 1 43.78 -30.66 -55.03
N ALA A 2 43.76 -29.45 -54.50
CA ALA A 2 43.24 -29.13 -53.17
C ALA A 2 41.85 -28.50 -53.31
N ARG A 3 40.82 -29.21 -52.87
CA ARG A 3 39.46 -28.68 -52.68
C ARG A 3 38.94 -29.21 -51.36
N ARG A 4 38.81 -28.31 -50.40
CA ARG A 4 37.78 -28.29 -49.35
C ARG A 4 37.88 -26.93 -48.70
N GLY A 5 37.05 -26.01 -49.18
CA GLY A 5 36.81 -24.74 -48.50
C GLY A 5 36.18 -25.06 -47.16
N ALA A 6 36.90 -24.75 -46.09
CA ALA A 6 36.29 -24.59 -44.78
C ALA A 6 35.53 -23.26 -44.83
N THR A 7 34.21 -23.35 -45.00
CA THR A 7 33.30 -22.26 -44.66
C THR A 7 33.58 -21.88 -43.22
N SER A 8 34.15 -20.70 -43.03
CA SER A 8 34.11 -20.00 -41.77
C SER A 8 32.64 -19.83 -41.43
N VAL A 9 32.13 -20.70 -40.56
CA VAL A 9 30.91 -20.43 -39.80
C VAL A 9 31.27 -19.27 -38.91
N THR A 10 31.10 -18.06 -39.44
CA THR A 10 31.05 -16.83 -38.67
C THR A 10 29.99 -17.07 -37.63
N ARG A 11 30.44 -17.28 -36.40
CA ARG A 11 29.58 -17.35 -35.24
C ARG A 11 29.06 -15.94 -35.04
N ASP A 12 27.99 -15.61 -35.75
CA ASP A 12 27.20 -14.40 -35.54
C ASP A 12 26.52 -14.52 -34.17
N ASP A 13 27.31 -14.47 -33.09
CA ASP A 13 26.83 -14.19 -31.74
C ASP A 13 26.56 -12.69 -31.60
N PHE A 14 25.83 -12.11 -32.56
CA PHE A 14 25.18 -10.84 -32.36
C PHE A 14 23.84 -11.14 -31.70
N SER A 15 23.86 -11.25 -30.37
CA SER A 15 22.65 -11.04 -29.59
C SER A 15 22.14 -9.65 -29.95
N PHE A 16 21.13 -9.61 -30.83
CA PHE A 16 20.51 -8.40 -31.35
C PHE A 16 19.64 -7.77 -30.26
N VAL A 17 20.24 -7.41 -29.13
CA VAL A 17 19.56 -6.58 -28.13
C VAL A 17 19.41 -5.21 -28.78
N SER A 18 18.19 -4.90 -29.22
CA SER A 18 17.87 -3.61 -29.81
C SER A 18 18.40 -2.50 -28.90
N PRO A 19 19.14 -1.50 -29.42
CA PRO A 19 19.61 -0.36 -28.63
C PRO A 19 18.49 0.26 -27.80
N VAL A 20 17.26 0.25 -28.33
CA VAL A 20 16.04 0.69 -27.65
C VAL A 20 15.83 -0.06 -26.32
N VAL A 21 15.98 -1.38 -26.30
CA VAL A 21 15.81 -2.19 -25.08
C VAL A 21 16.86 -1.82 -24.03
N LYS A 22 18.11 -1.60 -24.45
CA LYS A 22 19.19 -1.19 -23.53
C LYS A 22 18.89 0.17 -22.89
N TYR A 23 18.49 1.16 -23.68
CA TYR A 23 18.14 2.49 -23.17
C TYR A 23 16.88 2.48 -22.31
N LEU A 24 15.86 1.70 -22.68
CA LEU A 24 14.65 1.53 -21.87
C LEU A 24 14.97 0.88 -20.52
N LEU A 25 15.76 -0.20 -20.51
CA LEU A 25 16.18 -0.87 -19.28
C LEU A 25 16.94 0.10 -18.36
N PHE A 26 17.88 0.87 -18.90
CA PHE A 26 18.61 1.87 -18.12
C PHE A 26 17.67 2.94 -17.55
N PHE A 27 16.77 3.50 -18.38
CA PHE A 27 15.81 4.52 -17.98
C PHE A 27 14.87 4.04 -16.87
N PHE A 28 14.25 2.87 -17.02
CA PHE A 28 13.35 2.31 -16.00
C PHE A 28 14.10 1.96 -14.72
N ASN A 29 15.31 1.39 -14.79
CA ASN A 29 16.11 1.13 -13.60
C ASN A 29 16.47 2.43 -12.85
N MET A 30 16.83 3.49 -13.58
CA MET A 30 17.12 4.79 -12.98
C MET A 30 15.87 5.40 -12.31
N LEU A 31 14.71 5.33 -12.97
CA LEU A 31 13.44 5.79 -12.39
C LEU A 31 13.11 5.02 -11.09
N PHE A 32 13.13 3.69 -11.13
CA PHE A 32 12.85 2.88 -9.95
C PHE A 32 13.90 3.07 -8.84
N TRP A 33 15.15 3.35 -9.19
CA TRP A 33 16.20 3.66 -8.23
C TRP A 33 15.90 4.96 -7.47
N VAL A 34 15.48 6.02 -8.18
CA VAL A 34 15.06 7.29 -7.56
C VAL A 34 13.82 7.07 -6.67
N ILE A 35 12.82 6.34 -7.15
CA ILE A 35 11.61 6.01 -6.36
C ILE A 35 12.00 5.25 -5.09
N SER A 36 12.90 4.27 -5.19
CA SER A 36 13.37 3.49 -4.05
C SER A 36 14.10 4.35 -3.02
N MET A 37 14.91 5.31 -3.47
CA MET A 37 15.58 6.27 -2.59
C MET A 37 14.57 7.13 -1.82
N VAL A 38 13.54 7.63 -2.51
CA VAL A 38 12.45 8.41 -1.89
C VAL A 38 11.69 7.55 -0.87
N MET A 39 11.36 6.30 -1.22
CA MET A 39 10.72 5.37 -0.28
C MET A 39 11.59 5.19 0.98
N VAL A 40 12.88 4.89 0.85
CA VAL A 40 13.77 4.74 2.02
C VAL A 40 13.82 6.02 2.84
N ALA A 41 13.92 7.19 2.21
CA ALA A 41 13.94 8.48 2.91
C ALA A 41 12.65 8.73 3.70
N VAL A 42 11.47 8.51 3.09
CA VAL A 42 10.17 8.63 3.75
C VAL A 42 10.05 7.64 4.91
N GLY A 43 10.48 6.39 4.72
CA GLY A 43 10.44 5.38 5.77
C GLY A 43 11.34 5.73 6.96
N VAL A 44 12.57 6.20 6.71
CA VAL A 44 13.48 6.66 7.77
C VAL A 44 12.91 7.88 8.48
N TYR A 45 12.37 8.85 7.75
CA TYR A 45 11.71 10.02 8.32
C TYR A 45 10.55 9.62 9.25
N ALA A 46 9.66 8.73 8.80
CA ALA A 46 8.55 8.22 9.60
C ALA A 46 9.03 7.49 10.87
N ARG A 47 10.12 6.71 10.77
CA ARG A 47 10.71 6.05 11.95
C ARG A 47 11.28 7.04 12.96
N LEU A 48 11.97 8.08 12.49
CA LEU A 48 12.55 9.10 13.36
C LEU A 48 11.47 9.88 14.12
N LEU A 49 10.35 10.19 13.46
CA LEU A 49 9.21 10.85 14.10
C LEU A 49 8.61 9.96 15.20
N LYS A 50 8.40 8.67 14.93
CA LYS A 50 7.87 7.70 15.92
C LYS A 50 8.81 7.46 17.11
N HIS A 51 10.13 7.43 16.88
CA HIS A 51 11.11 7.23 17.96
C HIS A 51 11.17 8.39 18.95
N ALA A 52 10.71 9.59 18.57
CA ALA A 52 10.60 10.73 19.49
C ALA A 52 9.42 10.61 20.46
N GLU A 53 8.38 9.83 20.10
CA GLU A 53 7.09 9.79 20.80
C GLU A 53 6.84 8.49 21.60
N ALA A 54 7.53 7.37 21.31
CA ALA A 54 7.19 6.08 21.95
C ALA A 54 8.40 5.25 22.44
N ALA A 55 8.55 5.17 23.77
CA ALA A 55 9.07 4.00 24.46
C ALA A 55 7.87 3.10 24.82
N MET A 56 7.91 1.84 24.37
CA MET A 56 6.90 0.77 24.51
C MET A 56 5.85 0.68 23.38
N ALA A 57 6.06 -0.26 22.45
CA ALA A 57 5.02 -1.18 21.98
C ALA A 57 5.64 -2.33 21.18
N CYS A 58 5.33 -3.56 21.61
CA CYS A 58 5.78 -4.80 21.01
C CYS A 58 5.13 -5.05 19.63
N LEU A 59 5.96 -5.49 18.68
CA LEU A 59 5.65 -6.48 17.65
C LEU A 59 4.24 -6.44 17.01
N ALA A 60 4.00 -5.40 16.23
CA ALA A 60 3.22 -5.51 14.99
C ALA A 60 4.04 -4.83 13.90
N VAL A 61 3.98 -5.38 12.70
CA VAL A 61 4.80 -4.99 11.56
C VAL A 61 4.62 -3.49 11.26
N ASP A 62 5.56 -2.66 11.71
CA ASP A 62 5.53 -1.21 11.50
C ASP A 62 5.52 -0.94 9.99
N PRO A 63 4.48 -0.28 9.43
CA PRO A 63 4.42 0.06 8.02
C PRO A 63 5.69 0.77 7.54
N ALA A 64 6.31 1.58 8.41
CA ALA A 64 7.56 2.27 8.09
C ALA A 64 8.75 1.30 7.92
N LEU A 65 8.84 0.21 8.71
CA LEU A 65 9.88 -0.81 8.54
C LEU A 65 9.69 -1.62 7.26
N LEU A 66 8.45 -1.99 6.93
CA LEU A 66 8.18 -2.64 5.64
C LEU A 66 8.59 -1.74 4.48
N LEU A 67 8.20 -0.47 4.53
CA LEU A 67 8.53 0.50 3.50
C LEU A 67 10.05 0.70 3.34
N ILE A 68 10.81 0.77 4.45
CA ILE A 68 12.28 0.78 4.41
C ILE A 68 12.83 -0.51 3.82
N SER A 69 12.40 -1.68 4.29
CA SER A 69 12.94 -2.98 3.85
C SER A 69 12.73 -3.22 2.36
N VAL A 70 11.52 -2.97 1.86
CA VAL A 70 11.19 -3.06 0.42
C VAL A 70 11.98 -2.02 -0.37
N GLY A 71 12.04 -0.78 0.11
CA GLY A 71 12.80 0.30 -0.53
C GLY A 71 14.29 -0.02 -0.67
N VAL A 72 14.93 -0.56 0.37
CA VAL A 72 16.35 -0.97 0.33
C VAL A 72 16.56 -2.12 -0.65
N LEU A 73 15.69 -3.14 -0.63
CA LEU A 73 15.79 -4.25 -1.58
C LEU A 73 15.67 -3.76 -3.03
N MET A 74 14.69 -2.91 -3.32
CA MET A 74 14.51 -2.33 -4.65
C MET A 74 15.67 -1.42 -5.05
N PHE A 75 16.21 -0.63 -4.13
CA PHE A 75 17.39 0.20 -4.36
C PHE A 75 18.60 -0.63 -4.79
N LEU A 76 18.88 -1.75 -4.09
CA LEU A 76 20.00 -2.62 -4.44
C LEU A 76 19.80 -3.30 -5.81
N ILE A 77 18.61 -3.81 -6.09
CA ILE A 77 18.29 -4.47 -7.37
C ILE A 77 18.45 -3.48 -8.54
N THR A 78 17.89 -2.28 -8.41
CA THR A 78 17.94 -1.25 -9.45
C THR A 78 19.34 -0.65 -9.62
N PHE A 79 20.10 -0.50 -8.54
CA PHE A 79 21.51 -0.09 -8.61
C PHE A 79 22.37 -1.11 -9.37
N CYS A 80 22.20 -2.40 -9.08
CA CYS A 80 22.83 -3.48 -9.84
C CYS A 80 22.41 -3.47 -11.32
N GLY A 81 21.14 -3.19 -11.63
CA GLY A 81 20.64 -3.02 -13.00
C GLY A 81 21.30 -1.85 -13.74
N CYS A 82 21.43 -0.69 -13.08
CA CYS A 82 22.14 0.47 -13.60
C CYS A 82 23.62 0.16 -13.88
N ILE A 83 24.34 -0.46 -12.94
CA ILE A 83 25.75 -0.83 -13.15
C ILE A 83 25.89 -1.87 -14.26
N GLY A 84 25.03 -2.90 -14.28
CA GLY A 84 25.07 -3.96 -15.29
C GLY A 84 24.90 -3.42 -16.70
N SER A 85 23.97 -2.47 -16.89
CA SER A 85 23.74 -1.81 -18.18
C SER A 85 24.86 -0.85 -18.60
N LEU A 86 25.46 -0.10 -17.66
CA LEU A 86 26.56 0.84 -17.93
C LEU A 86 27.89 0.14 -18.21
N ARG A 87 28.19 -0.94 -17.47
CA ARG A 87 29.46 -1.68 -17.59
C ARG A 87 29.42 -2.76 -18.67
N GLU A 88 28.28 -2.94 -19.34
CA GLU A 88 28.04 -4.03 -20.30
C GLU A 88 28.46 -5.42 -19.75
N ASN A 89 28.34 -5.61 -18.44
CA ASN A 89 28.77 -6.82 -17.79
C ASN A 89 27.64 -7.85 -17.84
N ILE A 90 27.81 -8.84 -18.71
CA ILE A 90 26.84 -9.91 -18.97
C ILE A 90 26.48 -10.67 -17.69
N CYS A 91 27.44 -10.92 -16.79
CA CYS A 91 27.20 -11.62 -15.53
C CYS A 91 26.27 -10.82 -14.59
N LEU A 92 26.51 -9.51 -14.46
CA LEU A 92 25.66 -8.60 -13.67
C LEU A 92 24.25 -8.48 -14.28
N LEU A 93 24.16 -8.37 -15.60
CA LEU A 93 22.87 -8.31 -16.30
C LEU A 93 22.08 -9.62 -16.16
N GLN A 94 22.77 -10.77 -16.22
CA GLN A 94 22.17 -12.08 -16.01
C GLN A 94 21.70 -12.26 -14.57
N ALA A 95 22.49 -11.85 -13.57
CA ALA A 95 22.10 -11.87 -12.17
C ALA A 95 20.87 -10.98 -11.91
N PHE A 96 20.84 -9.79 -12.49
CA PHE A 96 19.68 -8.90 -12.46
C PHE A 96 18.43 -9.55 -13.06
N SER A 97 18.56 -10.15 -14.24
CA SER A 97 17.45 -10.85 -14.90
C SER A 97 16.91 -12.02 -14.08
N ILE A 98 17.80 -12.81 -13.46
CA ILE A 98 17.41 -13.92 -12.58
C ILE A 98 16.68 -13.37 -11.34
N CYS A 99 17.20 -12.31 -10.72
CA CYS A 99 16.58 -11.68 -9.56
C CYS A 99 15.17 -11.18 -9.88
N LEU A 100 14.99 -10.46 -10.99
CA LEU A 100 13.66 -10.02 -11.44
C LEU A 100 12.71 -11.18 -11.70
N THR A 101 13.21 -12.25 -12.32
CA THR A 101 12.40 -13.45 -12.59
C THR A 101 11.94 -14.08 -11.28
N LEU A 102 12.82 -14.19 -10.28
CA LEU A 102 12.47 -14.71 -8.96
C LEU A 102 11.45 -13.82 -8.25
N VAL A 103 11.62 -12.49 -8.29
CA VAL A 103 10.65 -11.54 -7.72
C VAL A 103 9.29 -11.68 -8.41
N PHE A 104 9.26 -11.81 -9.73
CA PHE A 104 8.03 -12.03 -10.49
C PHE A 104 7.33 -13.34 -10.09
N LEU A 105 8.07 -14.44 -9.95
CA LEU A 105 7.51 -15.72 -9.49
C LEU A 105 7.00 -15.64 -8.04
N LEU A 106 7.69 -14.92 -7.16
CA LEU A 106 7.24 -14.66 -5.80
C LEU A 106 5.96 -13.81 -5.78
N GLN A 107 5.87 -12.77 -6.61
CA GLN A 107 4.67 -11.94 -6.73
C GLN A 107 3.50 -12.74 -7.31
N LEU A 108 3.73 -13.55 -8.34
CA LEU A 108 2.72 -14.41 -8.94
C LEU A 108 2.19 -15.43 -7.92
N SER A 109 3.09 -16.12 -7.22
CA SER A 109 2.69 -17.07 -6.17
C SER A 109 1.94 -16.40 -5.03
N ALA A 110 2.40 -15.24 -4.55
CA ALA A 110 1.70 -14.45 -3.55
C ALA A 110 0.31 -14.01 -4.02
N GLY A 111 0.17 -13.61 -5.30
CA GLY A 111 -1.11 -13.26 -5.91
C GLY A 111 -2.06 -14.46 -5.98
N ILE A 112 -1.58 -15.63 -6.39
CA ILE A 112 -2.39 -16.87 -6.43
C ILE A 112 -2.83 -17.26 -5.01
N VAL A 113 -1.92 -17.25 -4.04
CA VAL A 113 -2.24 -17.54 -2.63
C VAL A 113 -3.25 -16.52 -2.07
N GLY A 114 -3.05 -15.23 -2.36
CA GLY A 114 -3.96 -14.17 -1.96
C GLY A 114 -5.36 -14.32 -2.55
N PHE A 115 -5.46 -14.79 -3.80
CA PHE A 115 -6.74 -15.07 -4.45
C PHE A 115 -7.44 -16.29 -3.84
N VAL A 116 -6.71 -17.41 -3.70
CA VAL A 116 -7.25 -18.67 -3.16
C VAL A 116 -7.70 -18.52 -1.71
N PHE A 117 -6.95 -17.78 -0.89
CA PHE A 117 -7.26 -17.53 0.52
C PHE A 117 -7.84 -16.13 0.75
N SER A 118 -8.56 -15.58 -0.22
CA SER A 118 -9.09 -14.23 -0.18
C SER A 118 -9.97 -13.97 1.05
N ASP A 119 -10.81 -14.91 1.47
CA ASP A 119 -11.63 -14.77 2.69
C ASP A 119 -10.78 -14.67 3.95
N LYS A 120 -9.73 -15.50 4.07
CA LYS A 120 -8.80 -15.43 5.21
C LYS A 120 -7.99 -14.15 5.19
N ALA A 121 -7.55 -13.72 4.00
CA ALA A 121 -6.84 -12.46 3.82
C ALA A 121 -7.72 -11.27 4.23
N ARG A 122 -8.99 -11.25 3.82
CA ARG A 122 -9.98 -10.24 4.24
C ARG A 122 -10.13 -10.23 5.76
N GLY A 123 -10.34 -11.40 6.38
CA GLY A 123 -10.45 -11.50 7.84
C GLY A 123 -9.22 -10.95 8.58
N LYS A 124 -8.00 -11.22 8.06
CA LYS A 124 -6.77 -10.68 8.62
C LYS A 124 -6.64 -9.16 8.44
N VAL A 125 -7.03 -8.65 7.28
CA VAL A 125 -7.06 -7.20 7.04
C VAL A 125 -8.05 -6.51 7.97
N SER A 126 -9.26 -7.06 8.12
CA SER A 126 -10.27 -6.55 9.05
C SER A 126 -9.81 -6.57 10.51
N GLU A 127 -9.08 -7.61 10.93
CA GLU A 127 -8.46 -7.69 12.27
C GLU A 127 -7.42 -6.57 12.48
N VAL A 128 -6.57 -6.32 11.49
CA VAL A 128 -5.59 -5.23 11.53
C VAL A 128 -6.28 -3.86 11.60
N ILE A 129 -7.33 -3.64 10.78
CA ILE A 129 -8.10 -2.39 10.79
C ILE A 129 -8.82 -2.21 12.13
N SER A 130 -9.42 -3.26 12.69
CA SER A 130 -10.11 -3.20 13.99
C SER A 130 -9.15 -2.80 15.12
N ASN A 131 -7.95 -3.40 15.15
CA ASN A 131 -6.92 -3.00 16.10
C ASN A 131 -6.44 -1.55 15.88
N ALA A 132 -6.39 -1.09 14.63
CA ALA A 132 -6.04 0.29 14.31
C ALA A 132 -7.12 1.29 14.74
N ILE A 133 -8.41 0.93 14.64
CA ILE A 133 -9.55 1.76 15.08
C ILE A 133 -9.47 2.07 16.58
N VAL A 134 -9.04 1.12 17.41
CA VAL A 134 -8.86 1.33 18.85
C VAL A 134 -7.93 2.52 19.14
N HIS A 135 -6.88 2.68 18.34
CA HIS A 135 -5.86 3.72 18.46
C HIS A 135 -6.05 4.92 17.52
N TYR A 136 -7.22 5.05 16.88
CA TYR A 136 -7.48 6.05 15.85
C TYR A 136 -7.17 7.51 16.25
N ARG A 137 -7.38 7.88 17.53
CA ARG A 137 -7.11 9.24 18.05
C ARG A 137 -5.73 9.40 18.70
N ASP A 138 -4.97 8.31 18.83
CA ASP A 138 -3.68 8.34 19.52
C ASP A 138 -2.58 8.90 18.60
N ASP A 139 -2.66 8.59 17.29
CA ASP A 139 -1.69 9.01 16.28
C ASP A 139 -2.37 9.75 15.10
N LEU A 140 -1.96 10.98 14.82
CA LEU A 140 -2.50 11.78 13.71
C LEU A 140 -2.24 11.14 12.34
N ASP A 141 -1.09 10.48 12.15
CA ASP A 141 -0.76 9.77 10.92
C ASP A 141 -1.66 8.55 10.69
N LEU A 142 -1.98 7.82 11.77
CA LEU A 142 -2.91 6.69 11.72
C LEU A 142 -4.31 7.18 11.38
N GLN A 143 -4.73 8.29 12.00
CA GLN A 143 -6.00 8.95 11.73
C GLN A 143 -6.13 9.30 10.24
N ASN A 144 -5.14 10.00 9.69
CA ASN A 144 -5.12 10.41 8.28
C ASN A 144 -5.11 9.20 7.33
N LEU A 145 -4.38 8.13 7.67
CA LEU A 145 -4.33 6.92 6.85
C LEU A 145 -5.68 6.18 6.81
N ILE A 146 -6.34 6.04 7.96
CA ILE A 146 -7.68 5.43 8.04
C ILE A 146 -8.69 6.31 7.31
N ASP A 147 -8.65 7.62 7.52
CA ASP A 147 -9.55 8.56 6.87
C ASP A 147 -9.38 8.52 5.33
N PHE A 148 -8.14 8.50 4.85
CA PHE A 148 -7.83 8.37 3.43
C PHE A 148 -8.33 7.04 2.87
N GLY A 149 -8.05 5.92 3.55
CA GLY A 149 -8.50 4.60 3.12
C GLY A 149 -10.03 4.50 3.02
N GLN A 150 -10.74 5.02 4.02
CA GLN A 150 -12.21 4.99 4.03
C GLN A 150 -12.82 5.81 2.90
N ARG A 151 -12.22 6.96 2.58
CA ARG A 151 -12.65 7.81 1.45
C ARG A 151 -12.34 7.17 0.10
N GLU A 152 -11.11 6.69 -0.08
CA GLU A 152 -10.65 6.11 -1.35
C GLU A 152 -11.44 4.83 -1.69
N PHE A 153 -11.72 4.00 -0.69
CA PHE A 153 -12.43 2.73 -0.86
C PHE A 153 -13.93 2.80 -0.57
N ASN A 154 -14.46 3.99 -0.25
CA ASN A 154 -15.87 4.21 0.13
C ASN A 154 -16.37 3.18 1.16
N CYS A 155 -15.58 2.97 2.22
CA CYS A 155 -15.85 1.98 3.25
C CYS A 155 -15.85 2.62 4.64
N CYS A 156 -16.46 1.95 5.62
CA CYS A 156 -16.50 2.43 7.00
C CYS A 156 -16.31 1.26 7.98
N GLY A 157 -15.23 1.33 8.76
CA GLY A 157 -14.80 0.25 9.65
C GLY A 157 -13.98 -0.84 8.94
N GLY A 158 -13.73 -1.95 9.62
CA GLY A 158 -13.00 -3.10 9.07
C GLY A 158 -13.90 -4.15 8.43
N ILE A 159 -15.12 -4.30 8.96
CA ILE A 159 -16.20 -5.18 8.50
C ILE A 159 -17.51 -4.38 8.45
N SER A 160 -17.77 -3.56 9.48
CA SER A 160 -19.00 -2.80 9.62
C SER A 160 -18.76 -1.43 10.25
N TYR A 161 -19.67 -0.49 10.04
CA TYR A 161 -19.66 0.81 10.71
C TYR A 161 -19.71 0.68 12.25
N ASN A 162 -20.22 -0.44 12.76
CA ASN A 162 -20.24 -0.71 14.21
C ASN A 162 -18.87 -1.03 14.82
N ASP A 163 -17.84 -1.27 14.00
CA ASP A 163 -16.47 -1.51 14.50
C ASP A 163 -15.92 -0.27 15.24
N TRP A 164 -16.45 0.91 14.94
CA TRP A 164 -16.15 2.15 15.65
C TRP A 164 -16.55 2.11 17.13
N SER A 165 -17.43 1.20 17.55
CA SER A 165 -17.74 0.96 18.96
C SER A 165 -16.52 0.49 19.78
N GLN A 166 -15.49 -0.05 19.13
CA GLN A 166 -14.26 -0.48 19.79
C GLN A 166 -13.36 0.68 20.24
N ASN A 167 -13.56 1.87 19.66
CA ASN A 167 -12.80 3.06 20.04
C ASN A 167 -13.47 3.78 21.23
N ILE A 168 -12.66 4.24 22.20
CA ILE A 168 -13.14 4.88 23.43
C ILE A 168 -13.98 6.14 23.18
N TYR A 169 -13.74 6.88 22.09
CA TYR A 169 -14.46 8.12 21.77
C TYR A 169 -15.79 7.87 21.06
N PHE A 170 -15.91 6.77 20.32
CA PHE A 170 -17.08 6.44 19.50
C PHE A 170 -17.99 5.36 20.13
N ASN A 171 -17.51 4.66 21.17
CA ASN A 171 -18.25 3.63 21.88
C ASN A 171 -19.63 4.08 22.34
N CYS A 172 -20.67 3.29 22.05
CA CYS A 172 -22.07 3.62 22.32
C CYS A 172 -22.54 3.51 23.79
N SER A 173 -21.71 3.03 24.71
CA SER A 173 -22.07 2.82 26.11
C SER A 173 -22.67 4.08 26.73
N SER A 174 -23.70 3.92 27.58
CA SER A 174 -24.36 5.04 28.27
C SER A 174 -23.42 5.81 29.20
N GLU A 175 -22.32 5.19 29.62
CA GLU A 175 -21.29 5.83 30.45
C GLU A 175 -20.32 6.70 29.64
N ASN A 176 -20.29 6.56 28.31
CA ASN A 176 -19.39 7.34 27.48
C ASN A 176 -19.87 8.80 27.36
N GLN A 177 -19.04 9.73 27.84
CA GLN A 177 -19.33 11.16 27.83
C GLN A 177 -18.78 11.88 26.59
N SER A 178 -18.19 11.14 25.65
CA SER A 178 -17.67 11.69 24.41
C SER A 178 -18.79 12.31 23.57
N ARG A 179 -18.48 13.45 22.95
CA ARG A 179 -19.38 14.12 21.99
C ARG A 179 -19.60 13.27 20.73
N GLU A 180 -18.67 12.36 20.45
CA GLU A 180 -18.68 11.47 19.28
C GLU A 180 -19.27 10.09 19.60
N ARG A 181 -19.91 9.93 20.76
CA ARG A 181 -20.58 8.69 21.15
C ARG A 181 -21.56 8.22 20.07
N CYS A 182 -21.55 6.91 19.78
CA CYS A 182 -22.36 6.30 18.74
C CYS A 182 -22.16 6.87 17.34
N SER A 183 -21.05 7.56 17.10
CA SER A 183 -20.77 8.20 15.82
C SER A 183 -19.70 7.42 15.05
N VAL A 184 -19.56 7.72 13.77
CA VAL A 184 -18.42 7.30 12.96
C VAL A 184 -17.65 8.53 12.51
N PRO A 185 -16.36 8.43 12.13
CA PRO A 185 -15.64 9.60 11.64
C PRO A 185 -16.22 10.12 10.33
N TYR A 186 -15.94 11.38 10.05
CA TYR A 186 -16.36 12.07 8.83
C TYR A 186 -15.83 11.42 7.53
N SER A 187 -14.74 10.63 7.61
CA SER A 187 -14.22 9.85 6.48
C SER A 187 -15.14 8.72 6.01
N CYS A 188 -16.04 8.25 6.89
CA CYS A 188 -17.07 7.28 6.54
C CYS A 188 -18.24 7.90 5.76
N CYS A 189 -18.30 9.23 5.68
CA CYS A 189 -19.40 9.90 5.01
C CYS A 189 -19.13 10.02 3.53
N LEU A 190 -20.15 9.78 2.73
CA LEU A 190 -20.01 9.98 1.30
C LEU A 190 -19.87 11.45 0.95
N HIS A 191 -18.97 11.70 0.03
CA HIS A 191 -18.81 13.01 -0.57
C HIS A 191 -19.57 13.04 -1.90
N ASN A 192 -20.60 13.87 -1.98
CA ASN A 192 -21.22 14.18 -3.27
C ASN A 192 -20.37 15.26 -3.95
N GLU A 193 -19.96 15.05 -5.20
CA GLU A 193 -19.15 16.02 -5.95
C GLU A 193 -19.85 17.39 -6.13
N ASP A 194 -21.17 17.42 -5.97
CA ASP A 194 -21.99 18.63 -6.07
C ASP A 194 -21.99 19.49 -4.78
N GLU A 195 -21.45 18.98 -3.66
CA GLU A 195 -21.40 19.68 -2.37
C GLU A 195 -20.04 20.32 -2.12
N ALA A 196 -19.98 21.66 -2.21
CA ALA A 196 -18.76 22.44 -1.95
C ALA A 196 -18.29 22.41 -0.48
N VAL A 197 -19.09 21.87 0.45
CA VAL A 197 -18.80 21.83 1.89
C VAL A 197 -19.00 20.41 2.41
N VAL A 198 -17.93 19.80 2.91
CA VAL A 198 -17.99 18.49 3.57
C VAL A 198 -18.73 18.63 4.90
N ASN A 199 -19.86 17.95 5.06
CA ASN A 199 -20.52 17.84 6.36
C ASN A 199 -19.65 16.98 7.29
N THR A 200 -19.01 17.57 8.30
CA THR A 200 -18.17 16.83 9.25
C THR A 200 -18.97 16.15 10.37
N MET A 201 -20.28 16.42 10.47
CA MET A 201 -21.18 15.84 11.48
C MET A 201 -22.09 14.74 10.94
N CYS A 202 -21.96 14.39 9.66
CA CYS A 202 -22.68 13.29 9.01
C CYS A 202 -22.61 11.96 9.75
N GLY A 203 -21.48 11.68 10.42
CA GLY A 203 -21.28 10.44 11.17
C GLY A 203 -21.99 10.40 12.53
N TYR A 204 -22.65 11.49 12.95
CA TYR A 204 -23.22 11.60 14.29
C TYR A 204 -24.39 10.62 14.49
N ARG A 205 -24.30 9.78 15.54
CA ARG A 205 -25.30 8.75 15.89
C ARG A 205 -25.59 7.71 14.81
N VAL A 206 -24.77 7.61 13.77
CA VAL A 206 -24.95 6.62 12.69
C VAL A 206 -24.97 5.18 13.23
N GLN A 207 -24.26 4.90 14.33
CA GLN A 207 -24.28 3.56 14.93
C GLN A 207 -25.63 3.16 15.54
N THR A 208 -26.58 4.10 15.70
CA THR A 208 -27.92 3.84 16.23
C THR A 208 -28.98 3.60 15.16
N LEU A 209 -28.61 3.79 13.89
CA LEU A 209 -29.52 3.66 12.76
C LEU A 209 -29.60 2.20 12.29
N ASP A 210 -30.74 1.84 11.69
CA ASP A 210 -30.85 0.55 11.02
C ASP A 210 -29.97 0.50 9.77
N TYR A 211 -29.60 -0.70 9.32
CA TYR A 211 -28.65 -0.86 8.21
C TYR A 211 -29.07 -0.13 6.92
N LEU A 212 -30.38 -0.05 6.62
CA LEU A 212 -30.91 0.66 5.45
C LEU A 212 -30.78 2.16 5.59
N GLU A 213 -30.99 2.68 6.79
CA GLU A 213 -30.90 4.10 7.09
C GLU A 213 -29.43 4.54 7.13
N ALA A 214 -28.57 3.75 7.76
CA ALA A 214 -27.12 3.94 7.74
C ALA A 214 -26.54 3.86 6.32
N ALA A 215 -27.08 2.97 5.47
CA ALA A 215 -26.74 2.92 4.05
C ALA A 215 -27.34 4.08 3.25
N GLY A 216 -28.42 4.72 3.71
CA GLY A 216 -29.03 5.90 3.08
C GLY A 216 -28.20 7.18 3.22
N TRP A 217 -27.29 7.24 4.19
CA TRP A 217 -26.21 8.25 4.24
C TRP A 217 -25.18 8.08 3.10
N ASN A 218 -25.30 7.00 2.30
CA ASN A 218 -24.62 6.82 1.03
C ASN A 218 -25.35 7.45 -0.17
N SER A 219 -26.32 8.32 0.06
CA SER A 219 -27.00 9.05 -1.02
C SER A 219 -27.41 10.45 -0.57
N PRO A 220 -27.28 11.47 -1.44
CA PRO A 220 -27.90 12.76 -1.20
C PRO A 220 -29.42 12.53 -1.19
N PHE A 221 -30.12 13.10 -0.22
CA PHE A 221 -31.56 12.97 0.08
C PHE A 221 -31.97 11.84 1.02
N SER A 222 -31.88 12.13 2.32
CA SER A 222 -32.97 11.84 3.26
C SER A 222 -32.94 12.88 4.39
N GLY A 223 -33.37 14.09 4.03
CA GLY A 223 -33.86 15.03 5.02
C GLY A 223 -35.29 14.68 5.37
N SER A 224 -35.59 14.69 6.67
CA SER A 224 -36.88 15.03 7.27
C SER A 224 -38.12 14.31 6.73
N ASP A 225 -38.64 13.39 7.55
CA ASP A 225 -40.04 13.42 7.99
C ASP A 225 -40.10 13.06 9.49
#